data_AF-A0A650DEJ4-F1
#
_entry.id   AF-A0A650DEJ4-F1
#
_cell.length_a   1.000
_cell.length_b   1.000
_cell.length_c   1.000
_cell.angle_alpha   90.00
_cell.angle_beta   90.00
_cell.angle_gamma   90.00
#
_symmetry.space_group_name_H-M   'P 1'
#
loop_
_entity.id
_entity.type
_entity.pdbx_description
1 polymer ?
#
loop_
_entity_poly.entity_id
_entity_poly.type
_entity_poly.pdbx_seq_one_letter_code
_entity_poly.pdbx_strand_id
1 'polypeptide(L)'
;MIINKKLNLFLIENKKNLNNKNLKNKLNLNINYIKYLNLINFKELKALNSLLRCIILVNKIKKTVLVYNNNFISILYRSNFYNRLITYKFNNTELDYIYKIFSFTNVSVFVNASSKYVKFKAEHERNINFSLDCFHNNMPRNPAHYLVGKMYVLVMYYLI
;
A
#
# COMPACT_ATOMS: atom_id res chain seq x y z
N MET A 1 34.82 -6.06 8.69
CA MET A 1 34.00 -6.53 9.84
C MET A 1 34.34 -5.82 11.17
N ILE A 2 35.61 -5.55 11.47
CA ILE A 2 36.06 -4.86 12.70
C ILE A 2 35.53 -3.41 12.81
N ILE A 3 35.49 -2.69 11.69
CA ILE A 3 35.00 -1.29 11.62
C ILE A 3 33.52 -1.20 12.05
N ASN A 4 32.65 -2.08 11.52
CA ASN A 4 31.22 -2.09 11.89
C ASN A 4 31.01 -2.36 13.38
N LYS A 5 31.82 -3.23 14.00
CA LYS A 5 31.75 -3.50 15.43
C LYS A 5 32.16 -2.29 16.27
N LYS A 6 33.30 -1.66 15.94
CA LYS A 6 33.78 -0.45 16.63
C LYS A 6 32.83 0.74 16.46
N LEU A 7 32.25 0.91 15.27
CA LEU A 7 31.27 1.96 15.00
C LEU A 7 29.98 1.75 15.81
N ASN A 8 29.47 0.52 15.89
CA ASN A 8 28.29 0.22 16.70
C ASN A 8 28.52 0.45 18.19
N LEU A 9 29.70 0.06 18.72
CA LEU A 9 30.09 0.33 20.11
C LEU A 9 30.13 1.83 20.38
N PHE A 10 30.78 2.60 19.50
CA PHE A 10 30.84 4.06 19.59
C PHE A 10 29.45 4.71 19.61
N LEU A 11 28.50 4.20 18.81
CA LEU A 11 27.12 4.69 18.78
C LEU A 11 26.36 4.36 20.08
N ILE A 12 26.51 3.15 20.62
CA ILE A 12 25.82 2.74 21.86
C ILE A 12 26.36 3.54 23.05
N GLU A 13 27.67 3.76 23.11
CA GLU A 13 28.32 4.55 24.16
C GLU A 13 27.88 6.02 24.12
N ASN A 14 27.85 6.63 22.93
CA ASN A 14 27.68 8.08 22.78
C ASN A 14 26.26 8.53 22.42
N LYS A 15 25.34 7.63 22.05
CA LYS A 15 23.92 7.97 21.77
C LYS A 15 22.98 7.19 22.67
N LYS A 16 22.51 7.84 23.74
CA LYS A 16 21.47 7.29 24.61
C LYS A 16 20.08 7.72 24.12
N ASN A 17 19.45 6.91 23.27
CA ASN A 17 18.05 7.10 22.88
C ASN A 17 17.11 6.68 24.04
N LEU A 18 16.80 7.62 24.94
CA LEU A 18 15.80 7.42 25.98
C LEU A 18 14.39 7.51 25.36
N ASN A 19 13.78 6.34 25.10
CA ASN A 19 12.42 6.22 24.55
C ASN A 19 11.31 6.51 25.58
N ASN A 20 11.52 7.43 26.53
CA ASN A 20 10.55 7.74 27.60
C ASN A 20 9.53 8.83 27.24
N LYS A 21 9.40 9.22 25.97
CA LYS A 21 8.32 10.12 25.53
C LYS A 21 7.33 9.37 24.65
N ASN A 22 6.23 8.97 25.31
CA ASN A 22 4.88 8.70 24.82
C ASN A 22 4.67 8.88 23.31
N LEU A 23 4.19 7.81 22.65
CA LEU A 23 3.01 7.73 21.76
C LEU A 23 2.59 8.96 20.93
N LYS A 24 3.50 9.88 20.60
CA LYS A 24 3.26 10.94 19.62
C LYS A 24 3.47 10.31 18.26
N ASN A 25 2.49 10.48 17.36
CA ASN A 25 2.60 10.16 15.94
C ASN A 25 3.82 10.88 15.33
N LYS A 26 5.00 10.28 15.45
CA LYS A 26 6.22 10.77 14.79
C LYS A 26 6.07 10.48 13.31
N LEU A 27 5.61 11.48 12.56
CA LEU A 27 5.66 11.54 11.10
C LEU A 27 7.08 11.73 10.55
N ASN A 28 8.12 11.69 11.41
CA ASN A 28 9.52 11.92 11.05
C ASN A 28 10.13 10.92 10.04
N LEU A 29 9.39 9.88 9.64
CA LEU A 29 9.79 8.96 8.56
C LEU A 29 9.26 9.37 7.17
N ASN A 30 8.60 10.53 7.05
CA ASN A 30 8.11 11.05 5.77
C ASN A 30 9.25 11.65 4.94
N ILE A 31 10.10 10.78 4.39
CA ILE A 31 11.03 11.18 3.34
C ILE A 31 10.20 11.30 2.05
N ASN A 32 10.10 12.51 1.50
CA ASN A 32 9.57 12.70 0.15
C ASN A 32 10.62 12.18 -0.84
N TYR A 33 10.44 10.98 -1.38
CA TYR A 33 11.34 10.41 -2.39
C TYR A 33 11.14 11.00 -3.79
N ILE A 34 10.02 11.69 -4.03
CA ILE A 34 9.68 12.26 -5.35
C ILE A 34 10.03 13.75 -5.34
N LYS A 35 10.99 14.14 -6.20
CA LYS A 35 11.29 15.55 -6.47
C LYS A 35 10.03 16.24 -6.97
N TYR A 36 9.65 17.35 -6.34
CA TYR A 36 8.44 18.09 -6.68
C TYR A 36 8.71 19.59 -6.73
N LEU A 37 8.37 20.21 -7.86
CA LEU A 37 8.26 21.66 -8.04
C LEU A 37 6.79 21.98 -8.31
N ASN A 38 6.27 23.04 -7.68
CA ASN A 38 4.85 23.36 -7.62
C ASN A 38 4.34 24.00 -8.94
N LEU A 39 4.45 23.27 -10.06
CA LEU A 39 3.97 23.68 -11.38
C LEU A 39 2.62 22.99 -11.71
N ILE A 40 1.83 23.60 -12.60
CA ILE A 40 0.46 23.15 -12.97
C ILE A 40 0.43 21.68 -13.44
N ASN A 41 1.50 21.21 -14.09
CA ASN A 41 1.61 19.87 -14.66
C ASN A 41 1.90 18.76 -13.63
N PHE A 42 2.10 19.09 -12.34
CA PHE A 42 2.52 18.12 -11.34
C PHE A 42 1.40 17.64 -10.39
N LYS A 43 0.12 17.84 -10.76
CA LYS A 43 -1.02 17.41 -9.91
C LYS A 43 -1.01 15.91 -9.61
N GLU A 44 -0.62 15.06 -10.57
CA GLU A 44 -0.46 13.61 -10.35
C GLU A 44 0.61 13.29 -9.30
N LEU A 45 1.75 13.97 -9.35
CA LEU A 45 2.86 13.71 -8.43
C LEU A 45 2.52 14.11 -6.99
N LYS A 46 1.66 15.13 -6.81
CA LYS A 46 1.08 15.45 -5.48
C LYS A 46 0.26 14.28 -4.92
N ALA A 47 -0.59 13.67 -5.76
CA ALA A 47 -1.40 12.54 -5.36
C ALA A 47 -0.53 11.31 -5.03
N LEU A 48 0.48 11.01 -5.86
CA LEU A 48 1.40 9.90 -5.63
C LEU A 48 2.24 10.08 -4.35
N ASN A 49 2.72 11.29 -4.08
CA ASN A 49 3.40 11.60 -2.82
C ASN A 49 2.49 11.40 -1.60
N SER A 50 1.23 11.80 -1.71
CA SER A 50 0.24 11.61 -0.64
C SER A 50 -0.05 10.13 -0.43
N LEU A 51 -0.22 9.37 -1.52
CA LEU A 51 -0.41 7.93 -1.49
C LEU A 51 0.79 7.23 -0.82
N LEU A 52 2.02 7.60 -1.17
CA LEU A 52 3.24 7.04 -0.59
C LEU A 52 3.28 7.25 0.93
N ARG A 53 2.92 8.44 1.42
CA ARG A 53 2.81 8.71 2.87
C ARG A 53 1.76 7.83 3.54
N CYS A 54 0.59 7.67 2.92
CA CYS A 54 -0.47 6.79 3.42
C CYS A 54 -0.01 5.34 3.48
N ILE A 55 0.62 4.82 2.42
CA ILE A 55 1.07 3.43 2.36
C ILE A 55 2.14 3.15 3.42
N ILE A 56 3.08 4.08 3.67
CA ILE A 56 4.08 3.95 4.73
C ILE A 56 3.42 3.82 6.12
N LEU A 57 2.33 4.55 6.36
CA LEU A 57 1.58 4.44 7.61
C LEU A 57 0.84 3.11 7.70
N VAL A 58 0.19 2.68 6.62
CA VAL A 58 -0.50 1.37 6.54
C VAL A 58 0.47 0.22 6.76
N ASN A 59 1.70 0.31 6.23
CA ASN A 59 2.74 -0.71 6.39
C ASN A 59 3.05 -1.03 7.86
N LYS A 60 2.97 -0.03 8.75
CA LYS A 60 3.21 -0.23 10.19
C LYS A 60 2.14 -1.07 10.87
N ILE A 61 0.92 -1.08 10.36
CA ILE A 61 -0.24 -1.76 10.96
C ILE A 61 -0.24 -3.27 10.60
N LYS A 62 0.61 -3.71 9.65
CA LYS A 62 0.71 -5.11 9.19
C LYS A 62 -0.65 -5.73 8.82
N LYS A 63 -1.46 -4.98 8.07
CA LYS A 63 -2.79 -5.42 7.62
C LYS A 63 -2.72 -6.24 6.33
N THR A 64 -3.59 -7.24 6.20
CA THR A 64 -3.74 -8.03 4.98
C THR A 64 -4.29 -7.16 3.84
N VAL A 65 -3.66 -7.27 2.67
CA VAL A 65 -4.01 -6.53 1.46
C VAL A 65 -4.52 -7.51 0.41
N LEU A 66 -5.64 -7.19 -0.23
CA LEU A 66 -6.18 -7.97 -1.35
C LEU A 66 -6.17 -7.12 -2.61
N VAL A 67 -5.57 -7.66 -3.67
CA VAL A 67 -5.39 -6.96 -4.95
C VAL A 67 -6.10 -7.72 -6.07
N TYR A 68 -7.05 -7.04 -6.72
CA TYR A 68 -7.76 -7.55 -7.88
C TYR A 68 -6.97 -7.23 -9.15
N ASN A 69 -6.57 -8.25 -9.90
CA ASN A 69 -6.06 -8.10 -11.27
C ASN A 69 -7.06 -8.68 -12.26
N ASN A 70 -6.82 -8.51 -13.56
CA ASN A 70 -7.78 -8.95 -14.59
C ASN A 70 -8.12 -10.45 -14.55
N ASN A 71 -7.13 -11.30 -14.29
CA ASN A 71 -7.29 -12.76 -14.34
C ASN A 71 -6.71 -13.47 -13.10
N PHE A 72 -6.37 -12.71 -12.06
CA PHE A 72 -5.84 -13.26 -10.82
C PHE A 72 -6.11 -12.34 -9.64
N ILE A 73 -6.09 -12.90 -8.44
CA ILE A 73 -6.16 -12.15 -7.20
C ILE A 73 -4.90 -12.46 -6.40
N SER A 74 -4.28 -11.40 -5.89
CA SER A 74 -3.12 -11.49 -5.01
C SER A 74 -3.51 -11.10 -3.61
N ILE A 75 -3.12 -11.92 -2.63
CA ILE A 75 -3.32 -11.67 -1.21
C ILE A 75 -1.96 -11.52 -0.57
N LEU A 76 -1.72 -10.34 0.00
CA LEU A 76 -0.60 -10.04 0.85
C LEU A 76 -1.04 -10.32 2.29
N TYR A 77 -0.90 -11.57 2.71
CA TYR A 77 -1.24 -12.00 4.06
C TYR A 77 -0.16 -11.51 5.02
N ARG A 78 -0.55 -10.66 5.97
CA ARG A 78 0.38 -10.05 6.92
C ARG A 78 -0.11 -10.29 8.32
N SER A 79 0.79 -10.81 9.15
CA SER A 79 0.56 -11.05 10.58
C SER A 79 1.75 -10.54 11.38
N ASN A 80 1.65 -10.62 12.71
CA ASN A 80 2.79 -10.32 13.56
C ASN A 80 3.93 -11.33 13.38
N PHE A 81 3.63 -12.55 12.92
CA PHE A 81 4.56 -13.67 12.85
C PHE A 81 5.20 -13.82 11.47
N TYR A 82 4.43 -13.68 10.40
CA TYR A 82 4.90 -13.84 9.02
C TYR A 82 4.15 -12.96 8.02
N ASN A 83 4.81 -12.70 6.89
CA ASN A 83 4.24 -12.11 5.70
C ASN A 83 4.32 -13.13 4.56
N ARG A 84 3.22 -13.33 3.82
CA ARG A 84 3.18 -14.24 2.68
C ARG A 84 2.35 -13.65 1.53
N LEU A 85 2.89 -13.71 0.32
CA LEU A 85 2.14 -13.45 -0.90
C LEU A 85 1.49 -14.75 -1.40
N ILE A 86 0.19 -14.71 -1.65
CA ILE A 86 -0.58 -15.83 -2.19
C ILE A 86 -1.31 -15.34 -3.44
N THR A 87 -1.18 -16.06 -4.56
CA THR A 87 -1.79 -15.68 -5.84
C THR A 87 -2.72 -16.78 -6.33
N TYR A 88 -3.92 -16.41 -6.77
CA TYR A 88 -4.92 -17.31 -7.31
C TYR A 88 -5.33 -16.87 -8.71
N LYS A 89 -5.36 -17.80 -9.67
CA LYS A 89 -5.88 -17.54 -11.01
C LYS A 89 -7.39 -17.61 -11.00
N PHE A 90 -8.04 -16.66 -11.67
CA PHE A 90 -9.49 -16.59 -11.78
C PHE A 90 -9.88 -16.20 -13.20
N ASN A 91 -10.84 -16.93 -13.76
CA ASN A 91 -11.44 -16.54 -15.05
C ASN A 91 -12.36 -15.31 -14.87
N ASN A 92 -13.03 -15.23 -13.72
CA ASN A 92 -13.84 -14.09 -13.32
C ASN A 92 -13.52 -13.72 -11.87
N THR A 93 -13.00 -12.50 -11.67
CA THR A 93 -12.61 -11.95 -10.36
C THR A 93 -13.74 -11.21 -9.65
N GLU A 94 -14.95 -11.18 -10.21
CA GLU A 94 -16.14 -10.54 -9.63
C GLU A 94 -17.06 -11.54 -8.90
N LEU A 95 -16.56 -12.74 -8.60
CA LEU A 95 -17.36 -13.81 -8.03
C LEU A 95 -17.52 -13.66 -6.51
N ASP A 96 -18.75 -13.85 -6.01
CA ASP A 96 -19.10 -13.65 -4.60
C ASP A 96 -18.28 -14.50 -3.61
N TYR A 97 -17.76 -15.67 -4.03
CA TYR A 97 -16.95 -16.48 -3.11
C TYR A 97 -15.63 -15.81 -2.69
N ILE A 98 -15.20 -14.76 -3.40
CA ILE A 98 -14.03 -13.96 -2.98
C ILE A 98 -14.30 -13.32 -1.62
N TYR A 99 -15.56 -13.05 -1.25
CA TYR A 99 -15.92 -12.60 0.09
C TYR A 99 -15.59 -13.63 1.19
N LYS A 100 -15.57 -14.93 0.88
CA LYS A 100 -15.12 -15.96 1.83
C LYS A 100 -13.61 -15.84 2.09
N ILE A 101 -12.83 -15.58 1.04
CA ILE A 101 -11.39 -15.33 1.14
C ILE A 101 -11.12 -14.07 1.96
N PHE A 102 -11.89 -13.00 1.70
CA PHE A 102 -11.86 -11.75 2.45
C PHE A 102 -12.06 -11.97 3.95
N SER A 103 -13.13 -12.69 4.32
CA SER A 103 -13.46 -12.96 5.72
C SER A 103 -12.39 -13.83 6.41
N PHE A 104 -11.92 -14.89 5.74
CA PHE A 104 -10.91 -15.79 6.28
C PHE A 104 -9.55 -15.11 6.52
N THR A 105 -9.12 -14.26 5.58
CA THR A 105 -7.79 -13.62 5.64
C THR A 105 -7.77 -12.27 6.36
N ASN A 106 -8.93 -11.83 6.87
CA ASN A 106 -9.12 -10.55 7.57
C ASN A 106 -8.52 -9.36 6.81
N VAL A 107 -8.87 -9.27 5.52
CA VAL A 107 -8.44 -8.20 4.63
C VAL A 107 -9.00 -6.87 5.12
N SER A 108 -8.17 -5.83 5.07
CA SER A 108 -8.58 -4.47 5.45
C SER A 108 -8.19 -3.42 4.42
N VAL A 109 -7.39 -3.79 3.43
CA VAL A 109 -7.00 -2.95 2.31
C VAL A 109 -7.33 -3.66 1.00
N PHE A 110 -8.15 -3.04 0.17
CA PHE A 110 -8.50 -3.50 -1.16
C PHE A 110 -7.87 -2.60 -2.21
N VAL A 111 -7.32 -3.21 -3.26
CA VAL A 111 -6.71 -2.48 -4.37
C VAL A 111 -7.26 -3.01 -5.68
N ASN A 112 -7.80 -2.11 -6.50
CA ASN A 112 -8.25 -2.45 -7.84
C ASN A 112 -7.13 -2.19 -8.86
N ALA A 113 -6.54 -3.27 -9.38
CA ALA A 113 -5.66 -3.23 -10.52
C ALA A 113 -6.33 -3.83 -11.78
N SER A 114 -7.61 -4.20 -11.71
CA SER A 114 -8.36 -4.73 -12.84
C SER A 114 -9.14 -3.63 -13.55
N SER A 115 -8.91 -3.48 -14.85
CA SER A 115 -9.71 -2.57 -15.67
C SER A 115 -11.10 -3.08 -15.99
N LYS A 116 -11.36 -4.37 -15.74
CA LYS A 116 -12.65 -5.01 -16.00
C LYS A 116 -13.59 -4.87 -14.80
N TYR A 117 -13.05 -4.84 -13.58
CA TYR A 117 -13.84 -4.77 -12.36
C TYR A 117 -14.31 -3.34 -12.06
N VAL A 118 -15.25 -2.85 -12.86
CA VAL A 118 -15.81 -1.49 -12.72
C VAL A 118 -16.72 -1.38 -11.49
N LYS A 119 -17.35 -2.47 -11.05
CA LYS A 119 -18.24 -2.42 -9.87
C LYS A 119 -17.49 -2.25 -8.53
N PHE A 120 -16.16 -2.41 -8.54
CA PHE A 120 -15.30 -2.34 -7.37
C PHE A 120 -15.60 -1.16 -6.44
N LYS A 121 -15.67 0.05 -6.99
CA LYS A 121 -15.88 1.27 -6.18
C LYS A 121 -17.23 1.24 -5.48
N ALA A 122 -18.30 0.96 -6.23
CA ALA A 122 -19.66 0.92 -5.70
C ALA A 122 -19.87 -0.15 -4.63
N GLU A 123 -19.14 -1.27 -4.72
CA GLU A 123 -19.22 -2.39 -3.78
C GLU A 123 -18.36 -2.14 -2.53
N HIS A 124 -17.11 -1.72 -2.69
CA HIS A 124 -16.17 -1.60 -1.59
C HIS A 124 -16.26 -0.30 -0.80
N GLU A 125 -16.75 0.81 -1.37
CA GLU A 125 -16.97 2.07 -0.63
C GLU A 125 -18.06 1.96 0.44
N ARG A 126 -18.95 0.96 0.34
CA ARG A 126 -19.97 0.69 1.37
C ARG A 126 -19.36 0.07 2.63
N ASN A 127 -18.15 -0.46 2.55
CA ASN A 127 -17.48 -1.14 3.64
C ASN A 127 -16.58 -0.17 4.42
N ILE A 128 -16.36 -0.42 5.72
CA ILE A 128 -15.47 0.37 6.59
C ILE A 128 -13.98 0.23 6.17
N ASN A 129 -13.69 -0.72 5.31
CA ASN A 129 -12.33 -1.04 4.87
C ASN A 129 -11.78 -0.03 3.86
N PHE A 130 -10.45 0.06 3.80
CA PHE A 130 -9.78 0.98 2.91
C PHE A 130 -9.74 0.43 1.48
N SER A 131 -10.15 1.24 0.50
CA SER A 131 -10.15 0.88 -0.93
C SER A 131 -9.34 1.87 -1.77
N LEU A 132 -8.52 1.34 -2.67
CA LEU A 132 -7.73 2.11 -3.63
C LEU A 132 -8.20 1.82 -5.07
N ASP A 133 -8.66 2.87 -5.74
CA ASP A 133 -9.12 2.81 -7.13
C ASP A 133 -8.79 4.12 -7.87
N CYS A 134 -8.59 4.01 -9.18
CA CYS A 134 -8.37 5.15 -10.09
C CYS A 134 -9.22 5.06 -11.37
N PHE A 135 -9.98 3.97 -11.58
CA PHE A 135 -10.72 3.77 -12.84
C PHE A 135 -11.98 4.63 -12.97
N HIS A 136 -12.57 5.07 -11.86
CA HIS A 136 -13.75 5.94 -11.86
C HIS A 136 -13.42 7.44 -11.94
N ASN A 137 -12.15 7.79 -12.14
CA ASN A 137 -11.78 9.17 -12.41
C ASN A 137 -12.25 9.58 -13.81
N ASN A 138 -12.67 10.83 -13.99
CA ASN A 138 -13.18 11.38 -15.26
C ASN A 138 -12.08 11.61 -16.32
N MET A 139 -11.00 10.83 -16.26
CA MET A 139 -9.89 10.88 -17.21
C MET A 139 -10.07 9.83 -18.32
N PRO A 140 -9.41 10.01 -19.48
CA PRO A 140 -9.38 8.97 -20.51
C PRO A 140 -8.82 7.65 -19.97
N ARG A 141 -9.18 6.53 -20.60
CA ARG A 141 -8.78 5.20 -20.11
C ARG A 141 -7.26 4.99 -20.05
N ASN A 142 -6.53 5.39 -21.09
CA ASN A 142 -5.07 5.21 -21.15
C ASN A 142 -4.32 5.82 -19.96
N PRO A 143 -4.51 7.10 -19.59
CA PRO A 143 -3.89 7.66 -18.39
C PRO A 143 -4.39 7.00 -17.10
N ALA A 144 -5.66 6.59 -17.02
CA ALA A 144 -6.16 5.84 -15.86
C ALA A 144 -5.44 4.50 -15.68
N HIS A 145 -5.19 3.74 -16.76
CA HIS A 145 -4.39 2.51 -16.70
C HIS A 145 -2.96 2.77 -16.19
N TYR A 146 -2.34 3.86 -16.64
CA TYR A 146 -0.99 4.23 -16.18
C TYR A 146 -0.98 4.60 -14.68
N LEU A 147 -1.99 5.33 -14.21
CA LEU A 147 -2.15 5.65 -12.79
C LEU A 147 -2.34 4.40 -11.92
N VAL A 148 -3.15 3.45 -12.39
CA VAL A 148 -3.35 2.16 -11.71
C VAL A 148 -2.05 1.38 -11.64
N GLY A 149 -1.24 1.38 -12.71
CA GLY A 149 0.11 0.80 -12.68
C GLY A 149 1.01 1.44 -11.62
N LYS A 150 1.06 2.78 -11.56
CA LYS A 150 1.84 3.50 -10.52
C LYS A 150 1.34 3.18 -9.11
N MET A 151 0.03 3.16 -8.90
CA MET A 151 -0.60 2.82 -7.63
C MET A 151 -0.24 1.39 -7.21
N TYR A 152 -0.37 0.42 -8.12
CA TYR A 152 -0.05 -0.98 -7.87
C TYR A 152 1.42 -1.17 -7.48
N VAL A 153 2.36 -0.55 -8.22
CA VAL A 153 3.80 -0.62 -7.91
C VAL A 153 4.09 -0.05 -6.52
N LEU A 154 3.52 1.10 -6.18
CA LEU A 154 3.71 1.70 -4.85
C LEU A 154 3.16 0.82 -3.73
N VAL A 155 1.96 0.28 -3.90
CA VAL A 155 1.33 -0.63 -2.92
C VAL A 155 2.21 -1.87 -2.71
N MET A 156 2.59 -2.54 -3.79
CA MET A 156 3.37 -3.79 -3.70
C MET A 156 4.77 -3.54 -3.15
N TYR A 157 5.45 -2.48 -3.56
CA TYR A 157 6.81 -2.17 -3.10
C TYR A 157 6.89 -1.87 -1.60
N TYR A 158 5.90 -1.17 -1.05
CA TYR A 158 5.93 -0.75 0.37
C TYR A 158 5.17 -1.68 1.31
N LEU A 159 4.26 -2.54 0.83
CA LEU A 159 3.47 -3.43 1.67
C LEU A 159 3.97 -4.89 1.71
N ILE A 160 4.80 -5.32 0.77
CA ILE A 160 5.56 -6.60 0.86
C ILE A 160 6.66 -6.46 1.91
#